data_AF-U9SXG2-F1
#
_entry.id   AF-U9SXG2-F1
#
_cell.length_a   1.000
_cell.length_b   1.000
_cell.length_c   1.000
_cell.angle_alpha   90.00
_cell.angle_beta   90.00
_cell.angle_gamma   90.00
#
_symmetry.space_group_name_H-M   'P 1'
#
loop_
_entity.id
_entity.type
_entity.pdbx_description
1 polymer ?
#
loop_
_entity_poly.entity_id
_entity_poly.type
_entity_poly.pdbx_seq_one_letter_code
_entity_poly.pdbx_strand_id
1 'polypeptide(L)'
;MSYGAIITEFPSYDDSNKPAQNSKKSPYTAFAEFLEAKRFMYWGLFLTTINIVALTVIIMIKLDDFFIELLFKISLVINIIFAIDVLLRAIVFGPKYFCRGKYGLLHGFDAILVLSTLGVSLFLKIKETELIEIGLLSLRFWRLLTAHVKVIEYKYPAFHIILVMDRSGSMNGNDITPSEKSRNYAKLQKSHDNRLGAVYDAVYSFMDTRLQTRYKSSSRTPLITDRIDRDTISLVLFDDEAVVIFENERINADLLFNKMLQYENRGGTDFGVAIEKVDQLINKYFDATK
;
A
#
# COMPACT_ATOMS: atom_id res chain seq x y z
N MET A 1 2.48 -3.62 -5.14
CA MET A 1 1.25 -3.89 -4.36
C MET A 1 0.10 -3.56 -5.28
N SER A 2 -0.59 -4.60 -5.75
CA SER A 2 -1.61 -4.53 -6.81
C SER A 2 -2.97 -4.30 -6.16
N TYR A 3 -3.64 -3.21 -6.52
CA TYR A 3 -5.00 -2.94 -6.08
C TYR A 3 -5.99 -3.72 -6.95
N GLY A 4 -6.34 -4.94 -6.52
CA GLY A 4 -7.66 -5.52 -6.81
C GLY A 4 -7.92 -6.10 -8.20
N ALA A 5 -6.90 -6.45 -8.99
CA ALA A 5 -7.11 -7.13 -10.28
C ALA A 5 -6.14 -8.29 -10.56
N ILE A 6 -5.71 -9.02 -9.53
CA ILE A 6 -4.97 -10.27 -9.72
C ILE A 6 -5.63 -11.35 -8.86
N ILE A 7 -6.61 -12.05 -9.45
CA ILE A 7 -6.90 -13.42 -9.02
C ILE A 7 -5.85 -14.27 -9.72
N THR A 8 -4.69 -14.44 -9.09
CA THR A 8 -3.81 -15.57 -9.43
C THR A 8 -4.37 -16.76 -8.67
N GLU A 9 -5.03 -17.67 -9.39
CA GLU A 9 -5.19 -19.05 -8.94
C GLU A 9 -3.82 -19.52 -8.41
N PHE A 10 -3.79 -20.00 -7.17
CA PHE A 10 -2.58 -20.54 -6.57
C PHE A 10 -2.20 -21.81 -7.35
N PRO A 11 -1.03 -21.88 -8.02
CA PRO A 11 -0.59 -23.12 -8.61
C PRO A 11 -0.18 -24.09 -7.49
N SER A 12 -0.57 -25.36 -7.64
CA SER A 12 -0.11 -26.48 -6.80
C SER A 12 1.42 -26.49 -6.75
N TYR A 13 1.98 -26.44 -5.55
CA TYR A 13 3.41 -26.35 -5.28
C TYR A 13 4.05 -27.74 -5.32
N ASP A 14 4.93 -27.98 -6.29
CA ASP A 14 5.78 -29.18 -6.38
C ASP A 14 7.21 -28.79 -5.98
N ASP A 15 7.70 -29.42 -4.92
CA ASP A 15 8.89 -29.07 -4.17
C ASP A 15 10.07 -29.93 -4.64
N SER A 16 10.72 -29.53 -5.73
CA SER A 16 12.06 -30.04 -6.02
C SER A 16 12.91 -29.05 -6.84
N ASN A 17 13.90 -28.49 -6.14
CA ASN A 17 15.16 -27.94 -6.66
C ASN A 17 15.07 -26.80 -7.70
N LYS A 18 14.92 -25.54 -7.25
CA LYS A 18 15.59 -24.39 -7.87
C LYS A 18 16.01 -23.33 -6.84
N PRO A 19 17.24 -22.77 -6.93
CA PRO A 19 17.63 -21.62 -6.13
C PRO A 19 16.74 -20.41 -6.49
N ALA A 20 16.45 -19.57 -5.50
CA ALA A 20 15.60 -18.40 -5.58
C ALA A 20 15.88 -17.56 -6.84
N GLN A 21 15.04 -17.73 -7.88
CA GLN A 21 15.07 -16.87 -9.04
C GLN A 21 14.64 -15.47 -8.60
N ASN A 22 15.55 -14.51 -8.72
CA ASN A 22 15.21 -13.09 -8.84
C ASN A 22 14.22 -12.96 -10.01
N SER A 23 12.92 -13.02 -9.73
CA SER A 23 11.89 -12.89 -10.75
C SER A 23 11.95 -11.44 -11.26
N LYS A 24 12.51 -11.27 -12.46
CA LYS A 24 12.43 -9.99 -13.16
C LYS A 24 10.94 -9.68 -13.33
N LYS A 25 10.46 -8.63 -12.65
CA LYS A 25 9.10 -8.14 -12.81
C LYS A 25 8.78 -7.99 -14.29
N SER A 26 7.67 -8.58 -14.73
CA SER A 26 7.21 -8.47 -16.11
C SER A 26 6.99 -6.99 -16.45
N PRO A 27 7.35 -6.53 -17.66
CA PRO A 27 7.17 -5.14 -18.08
C PRO A 27 5.69 -4.70 -17.94
N TYR A 28 4.75 -5.62 -18.14
CA TYR A 28 3.33 -5.38 -17.92
C TYR A 28 3.00 -5.05 -16.46
N THR A 29 3.54 -5.83 -15.51
CA THR A 29 3.32 -5.60 -14.08
C THR A 29 3.94 -4.29 -13.60
N ALA A 30 5.12 -3.93 -14.13
CA ALA A 30 5.76 -2.65 -13.82
C ALA A 30 4.95 -1.46 -14.39
N PHE A 31 4.37 -1.62 -15.58
CA PHE A 31 3.53 -0.60 -16.20
C PHE A 31 2.18 -0.43 -15.50
N ALA A 32 1.55 -1.53 -15.07
CA ALA A 32 0.35 -1.50 -14.23
C ALA A 32 0.61 -0.78 -12.90
N GLU A 33 1.73 -1.10 -12.22
CA GLU A 33 2.16 -0.39 -11.00
C GLU A 33 2.43 1.11 -11.27
N PHE A 34 2.93 1.46 -12.45
CA PHE A 34 3.13 2.85 -12.85
C PHE A 34 1.82 3.62 -13.04
N LEU A 35 0.80 3.02 -13.69
CA LEU A 35 -0.52 3.65 -13.89
C LEU A 35 -1.28 3.86 -12.58
N GLU A 36 -1.07 2.99 -11.59
CA GLU A 36 -1.62 3.13 -10.24
C GLU A 36 -0.73 3.98 -9.32
N ALA A 37 0.43 4.44 -9.77
CA ALA A 37 1.34 5.16 -8.93
C ALA A 37 0.72 6.49 -8.44
N LYS A 38 0.89 6.77 -7.15
CA LYS A 38 0.46 8.02 -6.51
C LYS A 38 0.86 9.28 -7.26
N ARG A 39 2.04 9.26 -7.92
CA ARG A 39 2.54 10.38 -8.73
C ARG A 39 1.61 10.68 -9.90
N PHE A 40 1.14 9.64 -10.59
CA PHE A 40 0.24 9.77 -11.72
C PHE A 40 -1.10 10.38 -11.28
N MET A 41 -1.56 10.00 -10.09
CA MET A 41 -2.76 10.56 -9.49
C MET A 41 -2.63 12.07 -9.19
N TYR A 42 -1.50 12.52 -8.61
CA TYR A 42 -1.25 13.94 -8.38
C TYR A 42 -1.15 14.74 -9.70
N TRP A 43 -0.57 14.15 -10.74
CA TRP A 43 -0.57 14.76 -12.08
C TRP A 43 -1.99 14.95 -12.62
N GLY A 44 -2.84 13.94 -12.47
CA GLY A 44 -4.26 14.05 -12.84
C GLY A 44 -4.99 15.15 -12.09
N LEU A 45 -4.74 15.28 -10.77
CA LEU A 45 -5.30 16.37 -9.97
C LEU A 45 -4.80 17.73 -10.45
N PHE A 46 -3.49 17.89 -10.64
CA PHE A 46 -2.88 19.13 -11.11
C PHE A 46 -3.43 19.59 -12.47
N LEU A 47 -3.49 18.68 -13.45
CA LEU A 47 -4.04 18.98 -14.77
C LEU A 47 -5.53 19.34 -14.70
N THR A 48 -6.30 18.65 -13.86
CA THR A 48 -7.73 18.96 -13.67
C THR A 48 -7.91 20.35 -13.06
N THR A 49 -7.11 20.72 -12.06
CA THR A 49 -7.16 22.06 -11.45
C THR A 49 -6.81 23.15 -12.44
N ILE A 50 -5.75 23.00 -13.24
CA ILE A 50 -5.40 23.95 -14.30
C ILE A 50 -6.56 24.10 -15.28
N ASN A 51 -7.16 22.99 -15.68
CA ASN A 51 -8.26 22.99 -16.65
C ASN A 51 -9.53 23.66 -16.11
N ILE A 52 -9.80 23.54 -14.80
CA ILE A 52 -10.88 24.27 -14.13
C ILE A 52 -10.58 25.76 -14.13
N VAL A 53 -9.38 26.17 -13.70
CA VAL A 53 -8.99 27.59 -13.63
C VAL A 53 -9.06 28.24 -15.02
N ALA A 54 -8.52 27.57 -16.05
CA ALA A 54 -8.56 28.05 -17.43
C ALA A 54 -10.00 28.29 -17.91
N LEU A 55 -10.92 27.36 -17.64
CA LEU A 55 -12.31 27.49 -18.04
C LEU A 55 -13.05 28.58 -17.27
N THR A 56 -12.80 28.71 -15.96
CA THR A 56 -13.36 29.81 -15.16
C THR A 56 -12.90 31.17 -15.67
N VAL A 57 -11.63 31.28 -16.08
CA VAL A 57 -11.08 32.52 -16.67
C VAL A 57 -11.75 32.86 -18.00
N ILE A 58 -12.00 31.86 -18.87
CA ILE A 58 -12.76 32.06 -20.12
C ILE A 58 -14.16 32.60 -19.84
N ILE A 59 -14.88 32.02 -18.87
CA ILE A 59 -16.27 32.40 -18.56
C ILE A 59 -16.35 33.79 -17.90
N MET A 60 -15.41 34.14 -17.02
CA MET A 60 -15.47 35.38 -16.22
C MET A 60 -14.85 36.60 -16.91
N ILE A 61 -13.84 36.40 -17.76
CA ILE A 61 -13.06 37.49 -18.34
C ILE A 61 -13.32 37.52 -19.84
N LYS A 62 -13.78 38.66 -20.35
CA LYS A 62 -13.76 38.98 -21.79
C LYS A 62 -12.31 39.17 -22.24
N LEU A 63 -11.60 38.05 -22.39
CA LEU A 63 -10.27 37.99 -22.96
C LEU A 63 -10.32 38.21 -24.48
N ASP A 64 -9.19 38.59 -25.07
CA ASP A 64 -9.07 38.64 -26.53
C ASP A 64 -9.30 37.25 -27.14
N ASP A 65 -9.87 37.23 -28.35
CA ASP A 65 -10.24 36.01 -29.08
C ASP A 65 -9.07 35.01 -29.20
N PHE A 66 -7.85 35.51 -29.33
CA PHE A 66 -6.64 34.69 -29.39
C PHE A 66 -6.42 33.85 -28.11
N PHE A 67 -6.58 34.46 -26.93
CA PHE A 67 -6.38 33.77 -25.66
C PHE A 67 -7.49 32.76 -25.39
N ILE A 68 -8.72 33.09 -25.78
CA ILE A 68 -9.86 32.18 -25.69
C ILE A 68 -9.59 30.93 -26.54
N GLU A 69 -9.19 31.09 -27.80
CA GLU A 69 -8.88 29.98 -28.69
C GLU A 69 -7.73 29.10 -28.15
N LEU A 70 -6.68 29.73 -27.60
CA LEU A 70 -5.56 29.01 -26.99
C LEU A 70 -5.99 28.18 -25.78
N LEU A 71 -6.79 28.76 -24.88
CA LEU A 71 -7.27 28.06 -23.68
C LEU A 71 -8.21 26.91 -24.02
N PHE A 72 -9.05 27.04 -25.05
CA PHE A 72 -9.86 25.93 -25.56
C PHE A 72 -9.01 24.78 -26.11
N LYS A 73 -7.95 25.09 -26.88
CA LYS A 73 -7.03 24.07 -27.39
C LYS A 73 -6.32 23.34 -26.25
N ILE A 74 -5.83 24.07 -25.24
CA ILE A 74 -5.19 23.46 -24.06
C ILE A 74 -6.17 22.54 -23.32
N SER A 75 -7.40 23.02 -23.11
CA SER A 75 -8.49 22.27 -22.48
C SER A 75 -8.83 20.98 -23.23
N LEU A 76 -8.87 21.03 -24.57
CA LEU A 76 -9.08 19.86 -25.42
C LEU A 76 -7.92 18.86 -25.30
N VAL A 77 -6.66 19.32 -25.33
CA VAL A 77 -5.48 18.47 -25.15
C VAL A 77 -5.51 17.73 -23.81
N ILE A 78 -5.86 18.44 -22.73
CA ILE A 78 -5.99 17.84 -21.40
C ILE A 78 -7.08 16.75 -21.41
N ASN A 79 -8.23 16.99 -22.04
CA ASN A 79 -9.30 15.99 -22.15
C ASN A 79 -8.85 14.74 -22.93
N ILE A 80 -8.08 14.92 -24.02
CA ILE A 80 -7.52 13.81 -24.79
C ILE A 80 -6.56 12.97 -23.94
N ILE A 81 -5.67 13.61 -23.18
CA ILE A 81 -4.74 12.93 -22.26
C ILE A 81 -5.52 12.05 -21.27
N PHE A 82 -6.63 12.55 -20.74
CA PHE A 82 -7.46 11.79 -19.82
C PHE A 82 -8.20 10.63 -20.48
N ALA A 83 -8.70 10.81 -21.71
CA ALA A 83 -9.33 9.71 -22.45
C ALA A 83 -8.32 8.60 -22.76
N ILE A 84 -7.07 8.97 -23.07
CA ILE A 84 -5.96 8.04 -23.24
C ILE A 84 -5.67 7.28 -21.94
N ASP A 85 -5.63 7.95 -20.78
CA ASP A 85 -5.46 7.28 -19.48
C ASP A 85 -6.56 6.24 -19.20
N VAL A 86 -7.83 6.61 -19.44
CA VAL A 86 -8.96 5.68 -19.29
C VAL A 86 -8.82 4.47 -20.21
N LEU A 87 -8.42 4.69 -21.47
CA LEU A 87 -8.21 3.61 -22.44
C LEU A 87 -7.04 2.70 -22.02
N LEU A 88 -5.93 3.27 -21.57
CA LEU A 88 -4.79 2.50 -21.05
C LEU A 88 -5.20 1.64 -19.85
N ARG A 89 -5.99 2.19 -18.92
CA ARG A 89 -6.51 1.42 -17.77
C ARG A 89 -7.43 0.29 -18.23
N ALA A 90 -8.27 0.51 -19.25
CA ALA A 90 -9.11 -0.54 -19.81
C ALA A 90 -8.30 -1.67 -20.45
N ILE A 91 -7.22 -1.34 -21.15
CA ILE A 91 -6.33 -2.34 -21.78
C ILE A 91 -5.52 -3.08 -20.73
N VAL A 92 -4.96 -2.37 -19.75
CA VAL A 92 -4.05 -2.94 -18.75
C VAL A 92 -4.82 -3.70 -17.69
N PHE A 93 -5.92 -3.19 -17.14
CA PHE A 93 -6.63 -3.87 -16.04
C PHE A 93 -7.88 -4.62 -16.51
N GLY A 94 -8.25 -4.48 -17.78
CA GLY A 94 -9.47 -5.03 -18.35
C GLY A 94 -10.73 -4.21 -18.01
N PRO A 95 -11.85 -4.45 -18.69
CA PRO A 95 -13.11 -3.75 -18.46
C PRO A 95 -13.70 -4.02 -17.06
N LYS A 96 -13.35 -5.15 -16.43
CA LYS A 96 -13.80 -5.49 -15.07
C LYS A 96 -13.29 -4.50 -14.01
N TYR A 97 -12.18 -3.80 -14.26
CA TYR A 97 -11.65 -2.76 -13.39
C TYR A 97 -12.66 -1.64 -13.09
N PHE A 98 -13.50 -1.31 -14.06
CA PHE A 98 -14.50 -0.23 -13.95
C PHE A 98 -15.81 -0.65 -13.28
N CYS A 99 -15.95 -1.93 -12.94
CA CYS A 99 -17.19 -2.47 -12.36
C CYS A 99 -16.95 -3.28 -11.09
N ARG A 100 -15.72 -3.75 -10.84
CA ARG A 100 -15.36 -4.62 -9.71
C ARG A 100 -14.24 -4.00 -8.87
N GLY A 101 -14.24 -4.29 -7.57
CA GLY A 101 -13.30 -3.73 -6.60
C GLY A 101 -13.90 -2.57 -5.79
N LYS A 102 -13.20 -2.15 -4.73
CA LYS A 102 -13.70 -1.19 -3.72
C LYS A 102 -14.18 0.15 -4.31
N TYR A 103 -13.57 0.61 -5.41
CA TYR A 103 -14.00 1.82 -6.14
C TYR A 103 -14.32 1.58 -7.61
N GLY A 104 -14.61 0.33 -8.01
CA GLY A 104 -14.84 -0.02 -9.42
C GLY A 104 -15.87 0.91 -10.07
N LEU A 105 -17.05 1.04 -9.46
CA LEU A 105 -18.11 1.94 -9.95
C LEU A 105 -17.68 3.40 -10.05
N LEU A 106 -16.82 3.88 -9.14
CA LEU A 106 -16.29 5.24 -9.19
C LEU A 106 -15.36 5.43 -10.40
N HIS A 107 -14.54 4.43 -10.70
CA HIS A 107 -13.71 4.41 -11.90
C HIS A 107 -14.56 4.34 -13.17
N GLY A 108 -15.61 3.51 -13.19
CA GLY A 108 -16.50 3.40 -14.35
C GLY A 108 -17.25 4.70 -14.64
N PHE A 109 -17.76 5.35 -13.60
CA PHE A 109 -18.44 6.64 -13.76
C PHE A 109 -17.47 7.75 -14.21
N ASP A 110 -16.26 7.84 -13.63
CA ASP A 110 -15.22 8.77 -14.09
C ASP A 110 -14.82 8.52 -15.57
N ALA A 111 -14.71 7.26 -15.99
CA ALA A 111 -14.42 6.89 -17.38
C ALA A 111 -15.52 7.35 -18.34
N ILE A 112 -16.80 7.13 -18.00
CA ILE A 112 -17.95 7.58 -18.79
C ILE A 112 -17.92 9.10 -18.94
N LEU A 113 -17.64 9.82 -17.85
CA LEU A 113 -17.58 11.28 -17.87
C LEU A 113 -16.44 11.81 -18.73
N VAL A 114 -15.25 11.21 -18.67
CA VAL A 114 -14.13 11.61 -19.52
C VAL A 114 -14.46 11.41 -21.00
N LEU A 115 -15.05 10.26 -21.35
CA LEU A 115 -15.41 9.94 -22.74
C LEU A 115 -16.54 10.84 -23.26
N SER A 116 -17.57 11.11 -22.45
CA SER A 116 -18.65 12.01 -22.82
C SER A 116 -18.16 13.45 -23.00
N THR A 117 -17.28 13.92 -22.11
CA THR A 117 -16.64 15.25 -22.19
C THR A 117 -15.83 15.40 -23.49
N LEU A 118 -15.05 14.37 -23.86
CA LEU A 118 -14.29 14.38 -25.11
C LEU A 118 -15.23 14.38 -26.33
N GLY A 119 -16.28 13.56 -26.31
CA GLY A 119 -17.28 13.52 -27.38
C GLY A 119 -17.95 14.87 -27.60
N VAL A 120 -18.43 15.50 -26.53
CA VAL A 120 -18.99 16.86 -26.58
C VAL A 120 -17.97 17.85 -27.14
N SER A 121 -16.71 17.78 -26.70
CA SER A 121 -15.65 18.69 -27.14
C SER A 121 -15.28 18.54 -28.63
N LEU A 122 -15.45 17.35 -29.22
CA LEU A 122 -15.12 17.08 -30.63
C LEU A 122 -16.30 17.33 -31.58
N PHE A 123 -17.52 17.02 -31.16
CA PHE A 123 -18.69 17.01 -32.05
C PHE A 123 -19.51 18.31 -32.03
N LEU A 124 -19.50 19.08 -30.93
CA LEU A 124 -20.31 20.29 -30.84
C LEU A 124 -19.54 21.51 -31.38
N LYS A 125 -19.92 21.89 -32.60
CA LYS A 125 -19.39 23.07 -33.31
C LYS A 125 -20.07 24.35 -32.77
N ILE A 126 -19.43 24.99 -31.79
CA ILE A 126 -19.32 26.45 -31.53
C ILE A 126 -20.62 27.28 -31.34
N LYS A 127 -21.84 26.78 -31.57
CA LYS A 127 -23.01 27.67 -31.62
C LYS A 127 -23.75 27.92 -30.29
N GLU A 128 -23.49 27.14 -29.24
CA GLU A 128 -24.10 27.33 -27.90
C GLU A 128 -23.06 27.09 -26.79
N THR A 129 -22.10 27.99 -26.68
CA THR A 129 -20.87 27.84 -25.85
C THR A 129 -21.13 27.89 -24.35
N GLU A 130 -22.03 28.75 -23.87
CA GLU A 130 -22.14 29.04 -22.43
C GLU A 130 -22.68 27.86 -21.60
N LEU A 131 -23.75 27.20 -22.05
CA LEU A 131 -24.35 26.07 -21.31
C LEU A 131 -23.50 24.81 -21.37
N ILE A 132 -22.84 24.57 -22.51
CA ILE A 132 -21.93 23.43 -22.69
C ILE A 132 -20.69 23.62 -21.81
N GLU A 133 -20.15 24.83 -21.71
CA GLU A 133 -18.99 25.13 -20.88
C GLU A 133 -19.29 25.00 -19.38
N ILE A 134 -20.46 25.45 -18.92
CA ILE A 134 -20.91 25.23 -17.54
C ILE A 134 -21.08 23.73 -17.24
N GLY A 135 -21.63 22.96 -18.19
CA GLY A 135 -21.74 21.51 -18.11
C GLY A 135 -20.36 20.84 -17.97
N LEU A 136 -19.41 21.20 -18.85
CA LEU A 136 -18.03 20.70 -18.82
C LEU A 136 -17.31 21.06 -17.52
N LEU A 137 -17.58 22.25 -16.96
CA LEU A 137 -17.04 22.67 -15.67
C LEU A 137 -17.53 21.77 -14.53
N SER A 138 -18.83 21.46 -14.49
CA SER A 138 -19.40 20.56 -13.46
C SER A 138 -18.79 19.15 -13.49
N LEU A 139 -18.50 18.62 -14.69
CA LEU A 139 -17.86 17.32 -14.87
C LEU A 139 -16.40 17.32 -14.39
N ARG A 140 -15.69 18.45 -14.51
CA ARG A 140 -14.31 18.59 -14.00
C ARG A 140 -14.27 18.66 -12.47
N PHE A 141 -15.26 19.31 -11.84
CA PHE A 141 -15.40 19.31 -10.39
C PHE A 141 -15.65 17.90 -9.83
N TRP A 142 -16.42 17.07 -10.52
CA TRP A 142 -16.55 15.64 -10.17
C TRP A 142 -15.20 14.92 -10.14
N ARG A 143 -14.32 15.19 -11.11
CA ARG A 143 -12.98 14.58 -11.15
C ARG A 143 -12.08 15.07 -10.02
N LEU A 144 -12.19 16.35 -9.65
CA LEU A 144 -11.52 16.88 -8.46
C LEU A 144 -12.00 16.19 -7.18
N LEU A 145 -13.32 15.98 -7.05
CA LEU A 145 -13.92 15.27 -5.91
C LEU A 145 -13.46 13.82 -5.84
N THR A 146 -13.57 13.06 -6.95
CA THR A 146 -13.16 11.66 -6.98
C THR A 146 -11.65 11.48 -6.80
N ALA A 147 -10.83 12.39 -7.32
CA ALA A 147 -9.41 12.43 -7.03
C ALA A 147 -9.16 12.72 -5.54
N HIS A 148 -9.86 13.67 -4.91
CA HIS A 148 -9.74 13.91 -3.47
C HIS A 148 -10.13 12.68 -2.65
N VAL A 149 -11.26 12.04 -2.95
CA VAL A 149 -11.70 10.79 -2.29
C VAL A 149 -10.62 9.72 -2.41
N LYS A 150 -10.07 9.52 -3.61
CA LYS A 150 -8.97 8.56 -3.85
C LYS A 150 -7.66 8.95 -3.14
N VAL A 151 -7.35 10.24 -2.96
CA VAL A 151 -6.12 10.71 -2.28
C VAL A 151 -6.28 10.52 -0.77
N ILE A 152 -7.46 10.84 -0.24
CA ILE A 152 -7.82 10.70 1.17
C ILE A 152 -7.86 9.21 1.54
N GLU A 153 -8.41 8.37 0.68
CA GLU A 153 -8.54 6.93 0.94
C GLU A 153 -7.37 6.09 0.40
N TYR A 154 -6.26 6.72 0.03
CA TYR A 154 -4.98 6.04 -0.24
C TYR A 154 -4.38 5.53 1.09
N LYS A 155 -5.09 4.58 1.69
CA LYS A 155 -4.72 3.91 2.92
C LYS A 155 -3.64 2.91 2.56
N TYR A 156 -2.40 3.18 2.95
CA TYR A 156 -1.37 2.15 2.88
C TYR A 156 -1.86 0.93 3.66
N PRO A 157 -1.82 -0.28 3.08
CA PRO A 157 -2.23 -1.49 3.79
C PRO A 157 -1.37 -1.62 5.04
N ALA A 158 -2.05 -1.84 6.17
CA ALA A 158 -1.39 -2.18 7.42
C ALA A 158 -0.94 -3.64 7.35
N PHE A 159 0.21 -3.94 7.94
CA PHE A 159 0.70 -5.32 7.99
C PHE A 159 0.35 -5.94 9.33
N HIS A 160 -0.10 -7.18 9.29
CA HIS A 160 -0.05 -8.09 10.42
C HIS A 160 1.25 -8.87 10.31
N ILE A 161 2.22 -8.54 11.16
CA ILE A 161 3.54 -9.18 11.18
C ILE A 161 3.48 -10.35 12.15
N ILE A 162 3.71 -11.57 11.67
CA ILE A 162 3.80 -12.75 12.53
C ILE A 162 5.26 -13.17 12.61
N LEU A 163 5.80 -13.15 13.82
CA LEU A 163 7.13 -13.67 14.12
C LEU A 163 6.98 -15.02 14.79
N VAL A 164 7.74 -16.00 14.32
CA VAL A 164 7.72 -17.39 14.80
C VAL A 164 9.14 -17.74 15.17
N MET A 165 9.37 -18.13 16.43
CA MET A 165 10.72 -18.29 16.95
C MET A 165 10.88 -19.62 17.63
N ASP A 166 11.90 -20.35 17.19
CA ASP A 166 12.33 -21.58 17.84
C ASP A 166 12.91 -21.25 19.21
N ARG A 167 12.52 -22.05 20.21
CA ARG A 167 13.10 -22.05 21.56
C ARG A 167 13.53 -23.45 21.99
N SER A 168 13.84 -24.31 21.02
CA SER A 168 14.39 -25.65 21.25
C SER A 168 15.67 -25.64 22.08
N GLY A 169 16.08 -26.81 22.57
CA GLY A 169 17.28 -26.95 23.39
C GLY A 169 18.55 -26.52 22.65
N SER A 170 18.55 -26.57 21.31
CA SER A 170 19.65 -26.08 20.48
C SER A 170 19.85 -24.57 20.60
N MET A 171 18.82 -23.83 21.01
CA MET A 171 18.85 -22.39 21.26
C MET A 171 19.53 -22.02 22.59
N ASN A 172 19.91 -23.01 23.41
CA ASN A 172 20.77 -22.79 24.57
C ASN A 172 22.27 -22.75 24.20
N GLY A 173 22.63 -22.90 22.92
CA GLY A 173 24.02 -22.79 22.49
C GLY A 173 24.60 -21.40 22.74
N ASN A 174 25.87 -21.34 23.17
CA ASN A 174 26.58 -20.10 23.49
C ASN A 174 27.57 -19.68 22.39
N ASP A 175 27.51 -20.30 21.22
CA ASP A 175 28.29 -19.93 20.03
C ASP A 175 27.82 -18.60 19.41
N ILE A 176 26.58 -18.19 19.70
CA ILE A 176 26.04 -16.88 19.33
C ILE A 176 25.35 -16.31 20.57
N THR A 177 25.74 -15.11 20.98
CA THR A 177 25.21 -14.42 22.15
C THR A 177 24.67 -13.02 21.77
N PRO A 178 23.86 -12.39 22.64
CA PRO A 178 23.37 -11.03 22.43
C PRO A 178 24.47 -10.02 22.11
N SER A 179 24.16 -8.99 21.32
CA SER A 179 25.14 -7.98 20.95
C SER A 179 25.47 -7.08 22.14
N GLU A 180 26.76 -6.93 22.46
CA GLU A 180 27.23 -6.00 23.51
C GLU A 180 26.80 -4.54 23.27
N LYS A 181 26.54 -4.19 22.02
CA LYS A 181 26.08 -2.85 21.62
C LYS A 181 24.58 -2.65 21.85
N SER A 182 23.84 -3.70 22.20
CA SER A 182 22.42 -3.62 22.45
C SER A 182 22.11 -2.83 23.71
N ARG A 183 21.05 -2.03 23.64
CA ARG A 183 20.49 -1.33 24.80
C ARG A 183 20.08 -2.30 25.93
N ASN A 184 19.68 -3.52 25.57
CA ASN A 184 19.19 -4.52 26.52
C ASN A 184 20.23 -5.58 26.89
N TYR A 185 21.49 -5.40 26.46
CA TYR A 185 22.56 -6.38 26.67
C TYR A 185 22.70 -6.80 28.14
N ALA A 186 22.74 -5.85 29.08
CA ALA A 186 22.88 -6.15 30.50
C ALA A 186 21.73 -6.97 31.10
N LYS A 187 20.53 -6.94 30.49
CA LYS A 187 19.39 -7.79 30.90
C LYS A 187 19.53 -9.18 30.30
N LEU A 188 19.88 -9.25 29.01
CA LEU A 188 20.03 -10.52 28.31
C LEU A 188 21.21 -11.33 28.83
N GLN A 189 22.35 -10.69 29.13
CA GLN A 189 23.51 -11.37 29.69
C GLN A 189 23.20 -12.08 31.02
N LYS A 190 22.23 -11.59 31.80
CA LYS A 190 21.89 -12.19 33.10
C LYS A 190 21.01 -13.42 33.01
N SER A 191 20.19 -13.55 31.97
CA SER A 191 19.16 -14.60 31.90
C SER A 191 19.15 -15.39 30.59
N HIS A 192 19.68 -14.83 29.51
CA HIS A 192 19.61 -15.35 28.14
C HIS A 192 20.93 -15.06 27.40
N ASP A 193 22.07 -15.43 27.96
CA ASP A 193 23.38 -15.28 27.29
C ASP A 193 23.67 -16.46 26.34
N ASN A 194 22.78 -16.64 25.36
CA ASN A 194 22.77 -17.75 24.41
C ASN A 194 22.10 -17.34 23.09
N ARG A 195 21.98 -18.30 22.14
CA ARG A 195 21.32 -18.06 20.84
C ARG A 195 19.91 -17.51 20.98
N LEU A 196 19.13 -18.00 21.94
CA LEU A 196 17.78 -17.50 22.19
C LEU A 196 17.78 -16.01 22.56
N GLY A 197 18.67 -15.60 23.45
CA GLY A 197 18.82 -14.18 23.79
C GLY A 197 19.30 -13.33 22.63
N ALA A 198 20.17 -13.88 21.76
CA ALA A 198 20.59 -13.19 20.54
C ALA A 198 19.41 -12.95 19.58
N VAL A 199 18.48 -13.91 19.46
CA VAL A 199 17.23 -13.75 18.70
C VAL A 199 16.33 -12.69 19.34
N TYR A 200 16.14 -12.72 20.66
CA TYR A 200 15.35 -11.70 21.36
C TYR A 200 15.92 -10.29 21.17
N ASP A 201 17.25 -10.15 21.16
CA ASP A 201 17.94 -8.89 20.87
C ASP A 201 17.70 -8.40 19.43
N ALA A 202 17.79 -9.31 18.46
CA ALA A 202 17.54 -9.01 17.06
C ALA A 202 16.08 -8.58 16.82
N VAL A 203 15.12 -9.26 17.43
CA VAL A 203 13.70 -8.90 17.36
C VAL A 203 13.45 -7.53 17.99
N TYR A 204 14.01 -7.26 19.17
CA TYR A 204 13.90 -5.93 19.78
C TYR A 204 14.48 -4.86 18.86
N SER A 205 15.68 -5.08 18.33
CA SER A 205 16.35 -4.13 17.43
C SER A 205 15.57 -3.89 16.13
N PHE A 206 14.96 -4.93 15.56
CA PHE A 206 14.07 -4.80 14.41
C PHE A 206 12.85 -3.95 14.75
N MET A 207 12.18 -4.23 15.89
CA MET A 207 10.99 -3.48 16.30
C MET A 207 11.33 -2.04 16.61
N ASP A 208 12.38 -1.80 17.38
CA ASP A 208 12.86 -0.46 17.71
C ASP A 208 13.27 0.30 16.46
N THR A 209 13.97 -0.33 15.50
CA THR A 209 14.28 0.31 14.20
C THR A 209 13.00 0.67 13.45
N ARG A 210 12.01 -0.23 13.41
CA ARG A 210 10.71 0.03 12.77
C ARG A 210 9.99 1.19 13.45
N LEU A 211 10.03 1.28 14.78
CA LEU A 211 9.50 2.42 15.54
C LEU A 211 10.32 3.70 15.29
N GLN A 212 11.64 3.64 15.19
CA GLN A 212 12.50 4.80 14.93
C GLN A 212 12.36 5.33 13.51
N THR A 213 11.98 4.50 12.53
CA THR A 213 11.58 5.00 11.19
C THR A 213 10.35 5.92 11.27
N ARG A 214 9.59 5.91 12.37
CA ARG A 214 8.55 6.92 12.65
C ARG A 214 9.15 8.31 12.90
N TYR A 215 10.33 8.40 13.52
CA TYR A 215 10.89 9.65 14.05
C TYR A 215 12.03 10.25 13.21
N LYS A 216 12.83 9.43 12.51
CA LYS A 216 13.99 9.91 11.72
C LYS A 216 13.63 10.48 10.33
N SER A 217 12.37 10.48 9.94
CA SER A 217 11.93 10.98 8.64
C SER A 217 11.46 12.43 8.72
N SER A 218 12.39 13.36 8.93
CA SER A 218 12.15 14.83 8.94
C SER A 218 11.72 15.39 7.57
N SER A 219 11.51 14.54 6.55
CA SER A 219 11.31 14.95 5.15
C SER A 219 10.21 14.17 4.39
N ARG A 220 9.25 13.51 5.06
CA ARG A 220 8.07 12.97 4.33
C ARG A 220 6.75 12.97 5.11
N THR A 221 5.78 13.61 4.46
CA THR A 221 4.31 13.46 4.48
C THR A 221 3.66 12.66 5.63
N PRO A 222 2.59 13.17 6.29
CA PRO A 222 1.84 12.53 7.41
C PRO A 222 1.35 11.08 7.22
N LEU A 223 1.50 10.53 6.01
CA LEU A 223 0.94 9.25 5.55
C LEU A 223 1.84 8.03 5.86
N ILE A 224 3.14 8.22 6.15
CA ILE A 224 4.06 7.11 6.50
C ILE A 224 3.98 6.79 8.01
N THR A 225 3.83 7.82 8.85
CA THR A 225 3.63 7.66 10.30
C THR A 225 2.33 6.91 10.60
N ASP A 226 1.22 7.27 9.93
CA ASP A 226 -0.08 6.58 10.03
C ASP A 226 -0.02 5.09 9.62
N ARG A 227 0.91 4.70 8.74
CA ARG A 227 1.10 3.28 8.37
C ARG A 227 1.71 2.47 9.51
N ILE A 228 2.81 2.94 10.10
CA ILE A 228 3.53 2.21 11.17
C ILE A 228 2.67 2.15 12.44
N ASP A 229 1.73 3.09 12.61
CA ASP A 229 0.79 3.10 13.74
C ASP A 229 -0.36 2.09 13.60
N ARG A 230 -0.60 1.59 12.38
CA ARG A 230 -1.62 0.57 12.10
C ARG A 230 -1.08 -0.85 12.01
N ASP A 231 0.23 -1.02 11.89
CA ASP A 231 0.83 -2.37 11.88
C ASP A 231 0.58 -3.05 13.23
N THR A 232 0.16 -4.31 13.15
CA THR A 232 0.01 -5.18 14.31
C THR A 232 1.03 -6.30 14.24
N ILE A 233 1.33 -6.88 15.39
CA ILE A 233 2.29 -7.96 15.50
C ILE A 233 1.71 -9.12 16.31
N SER A 234 2.07 -10.32 15.91
CA SER A 234 1.92 -11.53 16.72
C SER A 234 3.26 -12.23 16.85
N LEU A 235 3.52 -12.78 18.02
CA LEU A 235 4.75 -13.47 18.33
C LEU A 235 4.43 -14.86 18.87
N VAL A 236 4.93 -15.87 18.16
CA VAL A 236 4.78 -17.28 18.49
C VAL A 236 6.16 -17.81 18.88
N LEU A 237 6.27 -18.37 20.07
CA LEU A 237 7.42 -19.17 20.48
C LEU A 237 7.06 -20.65 20.32
N PHE A 238 7.99 -21.46 19.83
CA PHE A 238 7.74 -22.89 19.72
C PHE A 238 8.93 -23.77 20.10
N ASP A 239 8.61 -24.90 20.71
CA ASP A 239 9.47 -26.05 21.02
C ASP A 239 8.72 -27.30 20.54
N ASP A 240 8.37 -28.23 21.42
CA ASP A 240 7.37 -29.27 21.20
C ASP A 240 5.92 -28.74 21.24
N GLU A 241 5.73 -27.52 21.75
CA GLU A 241 4.44 -26.82 21.78
C GLU A 241 4.57 -25.43 21.14
N ALA A 242 3.46 -24.80 20.72
CA ALA A 242 3.46 -23.43 20.21
C ALA A 242 2.65 -22.49 21.12
N VAL A 243 3.32 -21.45 21.63
CA VAL A 243 2.75 -20.46 22.55
C VAL A 243 2.73 -19.09 21.88
N VAL A 244 1.55 -18.47 21.82
CA VAL A 244 1.39 -17.10 21.35
C VAL A 244 1.57 -16.15 22.54
N ILE A 245 2.68 -15.41 22.55
CA ILE A 245 3.02 -14.52 23.67
C ILE A 245 2.59 -13.07 23.42
N PHE A 246 2.29 -12.75 22.17
CA PHE A 246 1.78 -11.47 21.72
C PHE A 246 0.80 -11.74 20.58
N GLU A 247 -0.44 -11.26 20.65
CA GLU A 247 -1.49 -11.62 19.70
C GLU A 247 -2.18 -10.38 19.13
N ASN A 248 -1.97 -10.12 17.84
CA ASN A 248 -2.50 -9.00 17.06
C ASN A 248 -2.50 -7.64 17.80
N GLU A 249 -1.42 -7.38 18.55
CA GLU A 249 -1.26 -6.17 19.35
C GLU A 249 -0.43 -5.13 18.57
N ARG A 250 -0.55 -3.86 18.93
CA ARG A 250 0.28 -2.80 18.32
C ARG A 250 1.75 -2.97 18.71
N ILE A 251 2.65 -2.57 17.80
CA ILE A 251 4.09 -2.67 18.02
C ILE A 251 4.50 -1.85 19.26
N ASN A 252 4.97 -2.56 20.29
CA ASN A 252 5.59 -2.00 21.48
C ASN A 252 6.84 -2.83 21.81
N ALA A 253 8.01 -2.30 21.46
CA ALA A 253 9.28 -3.04 21.54
C ALA A 253 9.63 -3.43 22.98
N ASP A 254 9.47 -2.52 23.94
CA ASP A 254 9.82 -2.78 25.34
C ASP A 254 8.86 -3.80 25.99
N LEU A 255 7.55 -3.70 25.72
CA LEU A 255 6.56 -4.66 26.22
C LEU A 255 6.81 -6.06 25.64
N LEU A 256 7.01 -6.15 24.33
CA LEU A 256 7.30 -7.40 23.65
C LEU A 256 8.56 -8.05 24.22
N PHE A 257 9.62 -7.27 24.40
CA PHE A 257 10.87 -7.73 24.97
C PHE A 257 10.74 -8.28 26.39
N ASN A 258 10.04 -7.55 27.28
CA ASN A 258 9.82 -8.02 28.64
C ASN A 258 8.93 -9.29 28.69
N LYS A 259 8.03 -9.48 27.72
CA LYS A 259 7.27 -10.74 27.57
C LYS A 259 8.17 -11.89 27.10
N MET A 260 9.04 -11.66 26.10
CA MET A 260 9.98 -12.67 25.61
C MET A 260 10.90 -13.20 26.70
N LEU A 261 11.41 -12.31 27.57
CA LEU A 261 12.31 -12.68 28.68
C LEU A 261 11.72 -13.65 29.72
N GLN A 262 10.41 -13.91 29.69
CA GLN A 262 9.76 -14.87 30.60
C GLN A 262 9.89 -16.31 30.10
N TYR A 263 10.39 -16.51 28.87
CA TYR A 263 10.43 -17.82 28.21
C TYR A 263 11.88 -18.22 27.94
N GLU A 264 12.31 -19.27 28.63
CA GLU A 264 13.58 -19.94 28.39
C GLU A 264 13.47 -20.97 27.26
N ASN A 265 14.63 -21.46 26.83
CA ASN A 265 14.69 -22.59 25.91
C ASN A 265 14.20 -23.88 26.60
N ARG A 266 13.64 -24.79 25.81
CA ARG A 266 13.11 -26.08 26.24
C ARG A 266 13.44 -27.15 25.22
N GLY A 267 13.40 -28.42 25.63
CA GLY A 267 13.70 -29.54 24.73
C GLY A 267 12.65 -29.71 23.63
N GLY A 268 13.04 -30.37 22.53
CA GLY A 268 12.14 -30.67 21.43
C GLY A 268 12.00 -29.55 20.39
N THR A 269 11.43 -29.90 19.24
CA THR A 269 11.11 -28.98 18.15
C THR A 269 10.04 -29.61 17.27
N ASP A 270 8.89 -28.96 17.15
CA ASP A 270 7.80 -29.35 16.26
C ASP A 270 7.32 -28.13 15.46
N PHE A 271 7.78 -28.07 14.21
CA PHE A 271 7.36 -27.02 13.28
C PHE A 271 5.89 -27.15 12.87
N GLY A 272 5.30 -28.35 12.93
CA GLY A 272 3.90 -28.58 12.59
C GLY A 272 2.98 -27.81 13.53
N VAL A 273 3.21 -27.92 14.84
CA VAL A 273 2.43 -27.20 15.87
C VAL A 273 2.57 -25.67 15.70
N ALA A 274 3.77 -25.20 15.37
CA ALA A 274 4.02 -23.78 15.09
C ALA A 274 3.26 -23.28 13.85
N ILE A 275 3.32 -24.02 12.74
CA ILE A 275 2.66 -23.67 11.48
C ILE A 275 1.14 -23.67 11.66
N GLU A 276 0.58 -24.68 12.33
CA GLU A 276 -0.86 -24.73 12.62
C GLU A 276 -1.30 -23.51 13.43
N LYS A 277 -0.52 -23.12 14.44
CA LYS A 277 -0.83 -21.93 15.26
C LYS A 277 -0.79 -20.64 14.44
N VAL A 278 0.16 -20.53 13.52
CA VAL A 278 0.28 -19.38 12.62
C VAL A 278 -0.90 -19.33 11.64
N ASP A 279 -1.31 -20.46 11.08
CA ASP A 279 -2.48 -20.53 10.20
C ASP A 279 -3.75 -20.08 10.92
N GLN A 280 -3.94 -20.50 12.18
CA GLN A 280 -5.03 -20.02 13.03
C GLN A 280 -4.99 -18.49 13.20
N LEU A 281 -3.81 -17.91 13.46
CA LEU A 281 -3.65 -16.46 13.62
C LEU A 281 -3.93 -15.70 12.32
N ILE A 282 -3.44 -16.22 11.19
CA ILE A 282 -3.71 -15.65 9.86
C ILE A 282 -5.21 -15.68 9.63
N ASN A 283 -5.87 -16.83 9.72
CA ASN A 283 -7.31 -16.93 9.43
C ASN A 283 -8.19 -16.12 10.39
N LYS A 284 -7.76 -15.95 11.65
CA LYS A 284 -8.47 -15.15 12.65
C LYS A 284 -8.39 -13.65 12.40
N TYR A 285 -7.25 -13.14 11.94
CA TYR A 285 -6.99 -11.71 11.80
C TYR A 285 -6.86 -11.22 10.36
N PHE A 286 -6.86 -12.13 9.39
CA PHE A 286 -6.93 -11.81 7.98
C PHE A 286 -8.30 -11.23 7.66
N ASP A 287 -8.31 -9.96 7.31
CA ASP A 287 -9.49 -9.26 6.85
C ASP A 287 -9.37 -9.02 5.35
N ALA A 288 -10.00 -9.90 4.55
CA ALA A 288 -10.01 -9.79 3.09
C ALA A 288 -10.75 -8.54 2.56
N THR A 289 -11.44 -7.81 3.44
CA THR A 289 -12.29 -6.66 3.09
C THR A 289 -11.67 -5.31 3.44
N LYS A 290 -10.52 -5.29 4.13
CA LYS A 290 -9.79 -4.05 4.50
C LYS A 290 -8.71 -3.63 3.51
#